data_AF-A0A6B0CXK5-F1
#
_entry.id   AF-A0A6B0CXK5-F1
#
_cell.length_a   1.000
_cell.length_b   1.000
_cell.length_c   1.000
_cell.angle_alpha   90.00
_cell.angle_beta   90.00
_cell.angle_gamma   90.00
#
_symmetry.space_group_name_H-M   'P 1'
#
loop_
_entity.id
_entity.type
_entity.pdbx_description
1 polymer ?
#
loop_
_entity_poly.entity_id
_entity_poly.type
_entity_poly.pdbx_seq_one_letter_code
_entity_poly.pdbx_strand_id
1 'polypeptide(L)' 'KNNKNFEFEPFQHPITGELVKTLQIMPQDFNSDGFFITKIKRKDN' A
#
# COMPACT_ATOMS: atom_id res chain seq x y z
N LYS A 1 -4.56 -18.71 4.80
CA LYS A 1 -4.38 -18.03 6.11
C LYS A 1 -5.06 -16.67 6.03
N ASN A 2 -6.29 -16.55 6.54
CA ASN A 2 -7.06 -15.31 6.49
C ASN A 2 -6.90 -14.62 7.86
N ASN A 3 -6.00 -13.65 7.95
CA ASN A 3 -5.72 -12.94 9.20
C ASN A 3 -6.87 -11.97 9.50
N LYS A 4 -7.97 -12.48 10.08
CA LYS A 4 -9.21 -11.73 10.37
C LYS A 4 -9.02 -10.46 11.19
N ASN A 5 -7.89 -10.36 11.91
CA ASN A 5 -7.55 -9.25 12.79
C ASN A 5 -6.88 -8.07 12.07
N PHE A 6 -6.61 -8.18 10.78
CA PHE A 6 -5.95 -7.11 10.00
C PHE A 6 -6.81 -6.73 8.80
N GLU A 7 -6.83 -5.44 8.50
CA GLU A 7 -7.49 -4.87 7.34
C GLU A 7 -6.52 -4.00 6.54
N PHE A 8 -6.73 -3.98 5.22
CA PHE A 8 -5.97 -3.10 4.33
C PHE A 8 -6.51 -1.69 4.47
N GLU A 9 -5.69 -0.79 4.98
CA GLU A 9 -6.03 0.63 5.10
C GLU A 9 -5.59 1.33 3.80
N PRO A 10 -6.51 1.93 3.03
CA PRO A 10 -6.13 2.71 1.87
C PRO A 10 -5.32 3.93 2.31
N PHE A 11 -4.33 4.31 1.51
CA PHE A 11 -3.55 5.52 1.70
C PHE A 11 -3.52 6.32 0.40
N GLN A 12 -3.24 7.61 0.54
CA GLN A 12 -3.18 8.49 -0.60
C GLN A 12 -1.87 8.27 -1.34
N HIS A 13 -1.98 7.97 -2.64
CA HIS A 13 -0.83 7.87 -3.52
C HIS A 13 -0.14 9.26 -3.59
N PRO A 14 1.15 9.38 -3.26
CA PRO A 14 1.81 10.69 -3.14
C PRO A 14 1.87 11.46 -4.47
N ILE A 15 1.81 10.75 -5.60
CA ILE A 15 1.94 11.32 -6.95
C ILE A 15 0.59 11.52 -7.65
N THR A 16 -0.28 10.50 -7.71
CA THR A 16 -1.58 10.60 -8.38
C THR A 16 -2.68 11.19 -7.50
N GLY A 17 -2.48 11.22 -6.18
CA GLY A 17 -3.49 11.66 -5.22
C GLY A 17 -4.64 10.67 -5.01
N GLU A 18 -4.62 9.52 -5.68
CA GLU A 18 -5.67 8.51 -5.56
C GLU A 18 -5.57 7.71 -4.26
N LEU A 19 -6.72 7.29 -3.72
CA LEU A 19 -6.78 6.38 -2.58
C LEU A 19 -6.51 4.95 -3.06
N VAL A 20 -5.30 4.47 -2.81
CA VAL A 20 -4.86 3.12 -3.20
C VAL A 20 -4.64 2.25 -1.97
N LYS A 21 -4.95 0.95 -2.08
CA LYS A 21 -4.69 -0.04 -1.02
C LYS A 21 -3.24 -0.56 -1.06
N THR A 22 -2.63 -0.49 -2.23
CA THR A 22 -1.30 -0.99 -2.54
C THR A 22 -0.62 -0.01 -3.48
N LEU A 23 0.62 0.35 -3.18
CA LEU A 23 1.48 1.10 -4.07
C LEU A 23 2.57 0.17 -4.58
N GLN A 24 2.69 0.09 -5.89
CA GLN A 24 3.74 -0.65 -6.56
C GLN A 24 4.56 0.35 -7.36
N ILE A 25 5.81 0.53 -6.97
CA ILE A 25 6.78 1.41 -7.63
C ILE A 25 7.64 0.51 -8.51
N MET A 26 7.59 0.74 -9.81
CA MET A 26 8.48 0.06 -10.74
C MET A 26 9.80 0.80 -10.88
N PRO A 27 10.92 0.09 -11.04
CA PRO A 27 12.21 0.72 -11.16
C PRO A 27 12.33 1.60 -12.41
N GLN A 28 11.66 1.21 -13.50
CA GLN A 28 11.61 1.99 -14.73
C GLN A 28 10.88 3.34 -14.62
N ASP A 29 9.99 3.50 -13.64
CA ASP A 29 9.17 4.72 -13.53
C ASP A 29 9.88 5.81 -12.70
N PHE A 30 10.76 5.42 -11.76
CA PHE A 30 11.36 6.33 -10.79
C PHE A 30 12.90 6.31 -10.73
N ASN A 31 13.57 5.55 -11.61
CA ASN A 31 15.02 5.32 -11.56
C ASN A 31 15.48 4.91 -10.15
N SER A 32 14.63 4.15 -9.48
CA SER A 32 14.73 3.72 -8.09
C SER A 32 14.58 2.20 -8.04
N ASP A 33 14.87 1.56 -6.91
CA ASP A 33 14.52 0.15 -6.74
C ASP A 33 13.01 -0.07 -6.79
N GLY A 34 12.59 -1.27 -7.17
CA GLY A 34 11.18 -1.66 -7.18
C GLY A 34 10.65 -1.82 -5.75
N PHE A 35 9.63 -1.04 -5.38
CA PHE A 35 9.01 -1.10 -4.05
C PHE A 35 7.57 -1.60 -4.13
N PHE A 36 7.19 -2.41 -3.14
CA PHE A 36 5.79 -2.74 -2.89
C PHE A 36 5.42 -2.29 -1.48
N ILE A 37 4.51 -1.32 -1.39
CA ILE A 37 4.08 -0.71 -0.13
C ILE A 37 2.60 -1.00 0.07
N THR A 38 2.25 -1.59 1.22
CA THR A 38 0.86 -1.72 1.64
C THR A 38 0.74 -1.33 3.11
N LYS A 39 -0.38 -0.70 3.45
CA LYS A 39 -0.69 -0.30 4.82
C LYS A 39 -1.72 -1.26 5.38
N ILE A 40 -1.36 -1.94 6.47
CA ILE A 40 -2.27 -2.80 7.22
C ILE A 40 -2.55 -2.17 8.58
N LYS A 41 -3.81 -2.15 8.96
CA LYS A 41 -4.26 -1.75 10.29
C LYS A 41 -4.77 -2.99 11.02
N ARG A 42 -4.49 -3.06 12.32
CA ARG A 42 -5.12 -4.06 13.18
C ARG A 42 -6.54 -3.59 13.48
N LYS A 43 -7.52 -4.48 13.31
CA LYS A 43 -8.88 -4.24 13.79
C LYS A 43 -8.81 -4.19 15.31
N ASP A 44 -9.00 -3.00 15.88
CA ASP A 44 -9.24 -2.87 17.31
C ASP A 44 -10.65 -3.43 17.59
N ASN A 45 -10.71 -4.29 18.60
CA ASN A 45 -11.89 -5.05 19.02
C ASN A 45 -12.91 -4.15 19.72
#